data_AF-A0AAD7GPS8-F1
#
_entry.id   AF-A0AAD7GPS8-F1
#
_cell.length_a   1.000
_cell.length_b   1.000
_cell.length_c   1.000
_cell.angle_alpha   90.00
_cell.angle_beta   90.00
_cell.angle_gamma   90.00
#
_symmetry.space_group_name_H-M   'P 1'
#
loop_
_entity.id
_entity.type
_entity.pdbx_description
1 polymer ?
#
loop_
_entity_poly.entity_id
_entity_poly.type
_entity_poly.pdbx_seq_one_letter_code
_entity_poly.pdbx_strand_id
1 'polypeptide(L)'
;LLVGGGGDSWGKVVNMWWDQEKKASFVGPGKGKGTAMRPKEVSGWISRARSGGPQPRIIDVFVFAARWWAWWLEINPQWRVQTGTTVKHLAKEGEGDWDSLASTGPNGMLNVVICLRWWRDALGGDEGGMAGWNEAVEDVKWALERI
;
A
#
# COMPACT_ATOMS: atom_id res chain seq x y z
N LEU A 1 -21.53 -2.46 0.87
CA LEU A 1 -22.00 -1.06 0.99
C LEU A 1 -20.76 -0.21 1.23
N LEU A 2 -20.35 0.74 0.38
CA LEU A 2 -21.11 1.70 -0.44
C LEU A 2 -20.42 1.93 -1.80
N VAL A 3 -21.22 2.29 -2.82
CA VAL A 3 -20.79 2.74 -4.15
C VAL A 3 -21.15 4.21 -4.31
N GLY A 4 -20.26 5.02 -4.87
CA GLY A 4 -20.59 6.36 -5.38
C GLY A 4 -19.37 7.25 -5.63
N GLY A 5 -19.03 7.47 -6.91
CA GLY A 5 -18.19 8.59 -7.40
C GLY A 5 -16.73 8.59 -6.95
N GLY A 6 -15.86 7.82 -7.62
CA GLY A 6 -14.46 7.55 -7.21
C GLY A 6 -14.26 6.14 -6.62
N GLY A 7 -15.35 5.41 -6.43
CA GLY A 7 -15.41 4.08 -5.79
C GLY A 7 -15.00 2.87 -6.64
N ASP A 8 -14.29 3.06 -7.75
CA ASP A 8 -13.86 1.95 -8.60
C ASP A 8 -12.48 1.40 -8.18
N SER A 9 -11.46 2.28 -8.12
CA SER A 9 -10.08 1.83 -7.98
C SER A 9 -9.75 1.23 -6.62
N TRP A 10 -10.29 1.75 -5.52
CA TRP A 10 -10.10 1.12 -4.21
C TRP A 10 -10.72 -0.28 -4.15
N GLY A 11 -11.95 -0.44 -4.67
CA GLY A 11 -12.60 -1.75 -4.76
C GLY A 11 -11.78 -2.72 -5.62
N LYS A 12 -11.25 -2.24 -6.75
CA LYS A 12 -10.33 -3.02 -7.61
C LYS A 12 -9.06 -3.42 -6.89
N VAL A 13 -8.40 -2.51 -6.17
CA VAL A 13 -7.19 -2.82 -5.38
C VAL A 13 -7.47 -3.95 -4.38
N VAL A 14 -8.57 -3.85 -3.63
CA VAL A 14 -8.93 -4.87 -2.63
C VAL A 14 -9.22 -6.21 -3.31
N ASN A 15 -9.95 -6.21 -4.44
CA ASN A 15 -10.27 -7.43 -5.17
C ASN A 15 -9.02 -8.08 -5.80
N MET A 16 -8.15 -7.29 -6.44
CA MET A 16 -6.91 -7.78 -7.05
C MET A 16 -5.98 -8.39 -6.01
N TRP A 17 -5.78 -7.71 -4.88
CA TRP A 17 -5.01 -8.26 -3.76
C TRP A 17 -5.62 -9.58 -3.26
N TRP A 18 -6.93 -9.61 -3.05
CA TRP A 18 -7.63 -10.80 -2.57
C TRP A 18 -7.49 -11.99 -3.53
N ASP A 19 -7.60 -11.74 -4.83
CA ASP A 19 -7.45 -12.77 -5.86
C ASP A 19 -6.01 -13.32 -5.94
N GLN A 20 -5.00 -12.48 -5.72
CA GLN A 20 -3.60 -12.93 -5.60
C GLN A 20 -3.41 -13.85 -4.39
N GLU A 21 -3.91 -13.45 -3.21
CA GLU A 21 -3.83 -14.27 -1.99
C GLU A 21 -4.55 -15.61 -2.17
N LYS A 22 -5.74 -15.60 -2.79
CA LYS A 22 -6.47 -16.82 -3.12
C LYS A 22 -5.68 -17.75 -4.03
N LYS A 23 -5.07 -17.22 -5.11
CA LYS A 23 -4.22 -18.02 -6.02
C LYS A 23 -3.04 -18.65 -5.28
N ALA A 24 -2.47 -17.96 -4.30
CA ALA A 24 -1.40 -18.46 -3.45
C ALA A 24 -1.89 -19.33 -2.26
N SER A 25 -3.18 -19.66 -2.19
CA SER A 25 -3.79 -20.40 -1.06
C SER A 25 -3.50 -19.76 0.30
N PHE A 26 -3.32 -18.45 0.34
CA PHE A 26 -2.93 -17.67 1.52
C PHE A 26 -1.60 -18.12 2.15
N VAL A 27 -0.75 -18.79 1.37
CA VAL A 27 0.62 -19.17 1.74
C VAL A 27 1.58 -18.13 1.15
N GLY A 28 2.54 -17.68 1.96
CA GLY A 28 3.57 -16.72 1.55
C GLY A 28 4.98 -17.30 1.71
N PRO A 29 5.97 -16.89 0.90
CA PRO A 29 7.34 -17.43 0.90
C PRO A 29 8.18 -17.10 2.16
N GLY A 30 7.55 -16.78 3.29
CA GLY A 30 8.19 -16.47 4.57
C GLY A 30 8.95 -15.12 4.60
N LYS A 31 9.46 -14.64 3.46
CA LYS A 31 10.21 -13.39 3.37
C LYS A 31 9.27 -12.16 3.37
N GLY A 32 9.53 -11.26 4.32
CA GLY A 32 8.87 -9.97 4.49
C GLY A 32 9.05 -9.00 3.33
N LYS A 33 8.09 -8.09 3.10
CA LYS A 33 8.43 -6.80 2.46
C LYS A 33 9.44 -6.03 3.30
N GLY A 34 10.21 -5.13 2.67
CA GLY A 34 11.17 -4.25 3.35
C GLY A 34 10.57 -3.55 4.57
N THR A 35 11.32 -3.53 5.67
CA THR A 35 10.92 -2.88 6.94
C THR A 35 11.35 -1.42 7.02
N ALA A 36 12.28 -1.00 6.18
CA ALA A 36 12.73 0.38 6.09
C ALA A 36 11.55 1.31 5.75
N MET A 37 11.50 2.47 6.40
CA MET A 37 10.50 3.53 6.20
C MET A 37 9.02 3.15 6.46
N ARG A 38 8.72 1.90 6.80
CA ARG A 38 7.36 1.44 7.09
C ARG A 38 6.71 2.28 8.19
N PRO A 39 5.46 2.74 8.02
CA PRO A 39 4.73 3.42 9.08
C PRO A 39 4.70 2.60 10.37
N LYS A 40 5.02 3.24 11.51
CA LYS A 40 5.13 2.58 12.82
C LYS A 40 3.84 1.87 13.23
N GLU A 41 2.70 2.36 12.76
CA GLU A 41 1.37 1.82 12.95
C GLU A 41 1.28 0.40 12.36
N VAL A 42 1.83 0.20 11.17
CA VAL A 42 1.90 -1.11 10.51
C VAL A 42 2.85 -2.03 11.28
N SER A 43 4.01 -1.54 11.69
CA SER A 43 4.97 -2.32 12.49
C SER A 43 4.36 -2.80 13.80
N GLY A 44 3.64 -1.93 14.51
CA GLY A 44 2.92 -2.30 15.74
C GLY A 44 1.77 -3.27 15.51
N TRP A 45 1.05 -3.16 14.39
CA TRP A 45 0.00 -4.12 14.05
C TRP A 45 0.56 -5.51 13.72
N ILE A 46 1.66 -5.56 12.96
CA ILE A 46 2.38 -6.81 12.64
C ILE A 46 2.90 -7.47 13.91
N SER A 47 3.51 -6.71 14.84
CA SER A 47 4.06 -7.26 16.09
C SER A 47 2.99 -7.85 17.00
N ARG A 48 1.74 -7.40 16.89
CA ARG A 48 0.58 -7.98 17.58
C ARG A 48 -0.12 -9.07 16.77
N ALA A 49 0.64 -9.80 15.95
CA ALA A 49 0.13 -10.85 15.07
C ALA A 49 -1.06 -10.41 14.20
N ARG A 50 -1.12 -9.11 13.85
CA ARG A 50 -2.20 -8.52 13.04
C ARG A 50 -3.59 -8.69 13.68
N SER A 51 -3.65 -8.81 15.01
CA SER A 51 -4.88 -8.95 15.78
C SER A 51 -5.87 -7.83 15.45
N GLY A 52 -7.17 -8.15 15.42
CA GLY A 52 -8.27 -7.20 15.18
C GLY A 52 -8.55 -6.22 16.33
N GLY A 53 -7.53 -5.91 17.14
CA GLY A 53 -7.62 -4.89 18.18
C GLY A 53 -7.88 -3.49 17.62
N PRO A 54 -7.92 -2.45 18.48
CA PRO A 54 -8.22 -1.10 18.05
C PRO A 54 -7.27 -0.65 16.93
N GLN A 55 -7.85 -0.04 15.90
CA GLN A 55 -7.10 0.54 14.80
C GLN A 55 -6.12 1.59 15.35
N PRO A 56 -4.93 1.75 14.73
CA PRO A 56 -3.98 2.75 15.15
C PRO A 56 -4.59 4.15 14.97
N ARG A 57 -4.48 4.98 16.01
CA ARG A 57 -4.86 6.39 15.93
C ARG A 57 -3.81 7.15 15.10
N ILE A 58 -4.20 7.59 13.91
CA ILE A 58 -3.39 8.49 13.09
C ILE A 58 -3.62 9.92 13.60
N ILE A 59 -2.57 10.52 14.17
CA ILE A 59 -2.64 11.87 14.77
C ILE A 59 -2.49 12.94 13.70
N ASP A 60 -1.58 12.72 12.75
CA ASP A 60 -1.28 13.63 11.66
C ASP A 60 -1.31 12.84 10.35
N VAL A 61 -2.35 13.10 9.56
CA VAL A 61 -2.60 12.38 8.31
C VAL A 61 -1.61 12.75 7.21
N PHE A 62 -1.06 13.98 7.23
CA PHE A 62 -0.07 14.43 6.25
C PHE A 62 1.30 13.77 6.51
N VAL A 63 1.72 13.70 7.77
CA VAL A 63 2.93 12.96 8.15
C VAL A 63 2.77 11.46 7.86
N PHE A 64 1.59 10.92 8.09
CA PHE A 64 1.29 9.53 7.75
C PHE A 64 1.37 9.27 6.24
N ALA A 65 0.76 10.13 5.43
CA ALA A 65 0.81 10.09 3.97
C ALA A 65 2.26 10.13 3.44
N ALA A 66 3.07 11.06 3.96
CA ALA A 66 4.48 11.19 3.56
C ALA A 66 5.28 9.93 3.88
N ARG A 67 5.05 9.32 5.05
CA ARG A 67 5.68 8.05 5.43
C ARG A 67 5.22 6.89 4.57
N TRP A 68 3.93 6.86 4.23
CA TRP A 68 3.39 5.84 3.33
C TRP A 68 4.08 5.92 1.96
N TRP A 69 4.19 7.10 1.36
CA TRP A 69 4.88 7.29 0.08
C TRP A 69 6.36 6.92 0.14
N ALA A 70 7.07 7.31 1.21
CA ALA A 70 8.47 6.94 1.41
C ALA A 70 8.65 5.42 1.51
N TRP A 71 7.75 4.74 2.22
CA TRP A 71 7.75 3.28 2.29
C TRP A 71 7.39 2.62 0.96
N TRP A 72 6.36 3.12 0.26
CA TRP A 72 5.94 2.62 -1.04
C TRP A 72 7.05 2.72 -2.08
N LEU A 73 7.77 3.85 -2.12
CA LEU A 73 8.97 4.03 -2.94
C LEU A 73 10.04 2.97 -2.64
N GLU A 74 10.28 2.67 -1.37
CA GLU A 74 11.32 1.75 -0.92
C GLU A 74 11.03 0.29 -1.28
N ILE A 75 9.76 -0.14 -1.21
CA ILE A 75 9.38 -1.54 -1.47
C ILE A 75 9.12 -1.83 -2.95
N ASN A 76 9.08 -0.80 -3.79
CA ASN A 76 8.88 -0.96 -5.22
C ASN A 76 10.14 -1.49 -5.92
N PRO A 77 9.99 -2.14 -7.10
CA PRO A 77 11.13 -2.54 -7.89
C PRO A 77 12.03 -1.35 -8.24
N GLN A 78 13.35 -1.58 -8.24
CA GLN A 78 14.33 -0.54 -8.49
C GLN A 78 14.13 0.16 -9.84
N TRP A 79 13.69 -0.58 -10.87
CA TRP A 79 13.42 -0.02 -12.20
C TRP A 79 12.29 1.01 -12.20
N ARG A 80 11.36 0.97 -11.21
CA ARG A 80 10.35 2.01 -11.03
C ARG A 80 10.90 3.25 -10.37
N VAL A 81 11.96 3.16 -9.57
CA VAL A 81 12.42 4.29 -8.76
C VAL A 81 13.32 5.19 -9.61
N GLN A 82 12.78 6.32 -10.07
CA GLN A 82 13.57 7.31 -10.80
C GLN A 82 14.29 8.23 -9.80
N THR A 83 15.61 8.26 -9.91
CA THR A 83 16.51 9.05 -9.04
C THR A 83 17.11 10.27 -9.74
N GLY A 84 16.64 10.61 -10.95
CA GLY A 84 17.19 11.68 -11.78
C GLY A 84 16.86 13.10 -11.31
N THR A 85 16.07 13.26 -10.25
CA THR A 85 15.70 14.57 -9.69
C THR A 85 15.86 14.60 -8.18
N THR A 86 15.76 15.80 -7.58
CA THR A 86 15.79 16.00 -6.11
C THR A 86 14.70 15.22 -5.36
N VAL A 87 13.62 14.82 -6.05
CA VAL A 87 12.51 14.05 -5.47
C VAL A 87 12.41 12.70 -6.17
N LYS A 88 12.45 11.60 -5.41
CA LYS A 88 12.21 10.26 -5.97
C LYS A 88 10.75 10.11 -6.38
N HIS A 89 10.51 9.52 -7.55
CA HIS A 89 9.16 9.20 -8.04
C HIS A 89 9.12 7.79 -8.65
N LEU A 90 7.91 7.22 -8.72
CA LEU A 90 7.66 5.93 -9.31
C LEU A 90 7.29 6.07 -10.78
N ALA A 91 8.13 5.53 -11.65
CA ALA A 91 7.83 5.37 -13.07
C ALA A 91 6.62 4.46 -13.26
N LYS A 92 5.85 4.77 -14.30
CA LYS A 92 4.79 3.91 -14.86
C LYS A 92 5.18 3.36 -16.24
N GLU A 93 6.47 3.34 -16.51
CA GLU A 93 7.10 2.88 -17.74
C GLU A 93 8.43 2.20 -17.41
N GLY A 94 8.92 1.35 -18.32
CA GLY A 94 10.10 0.50 -18.12
C GLY A 94 9.73 -0.97 -17.92
N GLU A 95 10.77 -1.80 -17.85
CA GLU A 95 10.67 -3.25 -17.73
C GLU A 95 11.59 -3.75 -16.62
N GLY A 96 11.14 -4.79 -15.94
CA GLY A 96 11.91 -5.46 -14.90
C GLY A 96 11.01 -6.32 -14.03
N ASP A 97 11.64 -6.99 -13.07
CA ASP A 97 10.98 -7.93 -12.19
C ASP A 97 10.13 -7.23 -11.10
N TRP A 98 9.02 -7.87 -10.74
CA TRP A 98 8.06 -7.45 -9.72
C TRP A 98 8.14 -8.29 -8.43
N ASP A 99 9.08 -9.22 -8.32
CA ASP A 99 9.23 -10.12 -7.16
C ASP A 99 9.22 -9.40 -5.81
N SER A 100 9.74 -8.16 -5.73
CA SER A 100 9.71 -7.35 -4.50
C SER A 100 8.28 -7.08 -4.01
N LEU A 101 7.32 -6.97 -4.93
CA LEU A 101 5.91 -6.79 -4.63
C LEU A 101 5.09 -8.08 -4.70
N ALA A 102 5.53 -9.10 -5.44
CA ALA A 102 4.85 -10.39 -5.62
C ALA A 102 4.76 -11.28 -4.37
N SER A 103 5.35 -10.85 -3.24
CA SER A 103 5.18 -11.54 -1.96
C SER A 103 3.71 -11.60 -1.53
N THR A 104 3.21 -12.82 -1.34
CA THR A 104 1.88 -13.14 -0.80
C THR A 104 1.92 -13.43 0.70
N GLY A 105 0.76 -13.55 1.33
CA GLY A 105 0.60 -13.85 2.74
C GLY A 105 0.74 -12.64 3.66
N PRO A 106 0.89 -12.85 4.99
CA PRO A 106 0.83 -11.79 5.99
C PRO A 106 1.87 -10.67 5.82
N ASN A 107 2.92 -10.97 5.08
CA ASN A 107 4.05 -10.10 4.81
C ASN A 107 3.95 -9.38 3.46
N GLY A 108 2.95 -9.74 2.66
CA GLY A 108 2.69 -9.25 1.32
C GLY A 108 1.89 -7.96 1.26
N MET A 109 1.12 -7.82 0.18
CA MET A 109 0.37 -6.59 -0.16
C MET A 109 -0.70 -6.20 0.86
N LEU A 110 -1.13 -7.15 1.72
CA LEU A 110 -2.00 -6.86 2.86
C LEU A 110 -1.53 -5.66 3.69
N ASN A 111 -0.22 -5.55 3.95
CA ASN A 111 0.33 -4.46 4.76
C ASN A 111 0.19 -3.08 4.07
N VAL A 112 0.23 -3.05 2.74
CA VAL A 112 0.04 -1.83 1.95
C VAL A 112 -1.44 -1.45 1.93
N VAL A 113 -2.30 -2.43 1.65
CA VAL A 113 -3.77 -2.27 1.59
C VAL A 113 -4.32 -1.79 2.93
N ILE A 114 -3.92 -2.40 4.05
CA ILE A 114 -4.41 -1.97 5.37
C ILE A 114 -3.94 -0.56 5.73
N CYS A 115 -2.73 -0.18 5.31
CA CYS A 115 -2.20 1.15 5.57
C CYS A 115 -2.97 2.23 4.77
N LEU A 116 -3.33 1.95 3.51
CA LEU A 116 -4.22 2.79 2.72
C LEU A 116 -5.61 2.90 3.34
N ARG A 117 -6.12 1.81 3.92
CA ARG A 117 -7.41 1.84 4.62
C ARG A 117 -7.35 2.76 5.84
N TRP A 118 -6.32 2.66 6.68
CA TRP A 118 -6.17 3.56 7.83
C TRP A 118 -6.00 5.01 7.41
N TRP A 119 -5.23 5.27 6.34
CA TRP A 119 -5.13 6.61 5.78
C TRP A 119 -6.51 7.15 5.38
N ARG A 120 -7.31 6.37 4.64
CA ARG A 120 -8.67 6.78 4.27
C ARG A 120 -9.54 7.10 5.48
N ASP A 121 -9.52 6.22 6.48
CA ASP A 121 -10.31 6.39 7.69
C ASP A 121 -9.88 7.66 8.46
N ALA A 122 -8.58 7.99 8.47
CA ALA A 122 -8.04 9.17 9.13
C ALA A 122 -8.35 10.49 8.41
N LEU A 123 -8.55 10.47 7.09
CA LEU A 123 -9.00 11.63 6.32
C LEU A 123 -10.45 12.01 6.66
N GLY A 124 -11.28 11.03 7.04
CA GLY A 124 -12.70 11.26 7.30
C GLY A 124 -13.40 11.89 6.09
N GLY A 125 -13.88 13.13 6.26
CA GLY A 125 -14.54 13.93 5.21
C GLY A 125 -13.65 15.02 4.59
N ASP A 126 -12.35 15.05 4.87
CA ASP A 126 -11.43 16.04 4.30
C ASP A 126 -11.17 15.78 2.81
N GLU A 127 -11.90 16.50 1.95
CA GLU A 127 -11.74 16.44 0.49
C GLU A 127 -10.36 16.91 0.00
N GLY A 128 -9.67 17.79 0.74
CA GLY A 128 -8.35 18.28 0.38
C GLY A 128 -7.28 17.19 0.46
N GLY A 129 -7.33 16.37 1.52
CA GLY A 129 -6.42 15.23 1.68
C GLY A 129 -6.77 14.01 0.81
N MET A 130 -7.98 13.97 0.24
CA MET A 130 -8.43 12.86 -0.60
C MET A 130 -7.64 12.70 -1.91
N ALA A 131 -7.11 13.79 -2.47
CA ALA A 131 -6.34 13.74 -3.72
C ALA A 131 -5.09 12.84 -3.60
N GLY A 132 -4.30 13.01 -2.53
CA GLY A 132 -3.09 12.21 -2.30
C GLY A 132 -3.41 10.74 -2.01
N TRP A 133 -4.52 10.45 -1.35
CA TRP A 133 -4.97 9.07 -1.15
C TRP A 133 -5.44 8.42 -2.47
N ASN A 134 -6.17 9.15 -3.31
CA ASN A 134 -6.60 8.66 -4.62
C ASN A 134 -5.39 8.33 -5.51
N GLU A 135 -4.37 9.21 -5.51
CA GLU A 135 -3.12 8.97 -6.25
C GLU A 135 -2.41 7.70 -5.77
N ALA A 136 -2.32 7.50 -4.46
CA ALA A 136 -1.75 6.31 -3.86
C ALA A 136 -2.52 5.03 -4.25
N VAL A 137 -3.85 5.08 -4.25
CA VAL A 137 -4.71 3.96 -4.68
C VAL A 137 -4.51 3.63 -6.16
N GLU A 138 -4.45 4.63 -7.04
CA GLU A 138 -4.19 4.39 -8.46
C GLU A 138 -2.80 3.81 -8.71
N ASP A 139 -1.78 4.23 -7.96
CA ASP A 139 -0.44 3.67 -8.12
C ASP A 139 -0.36 2.20 -7.64
N VAL A 140 -0.99 1.88 -6.51
CA VAL A 140 -1.08 0.49 -6.04
C VAL A 140 -1.86 -0.38 -7.01
N LYS A 141 -2.98 0.12 -7.55
CA LYS A 141 -3.76 -0.58 -8.57
C LYS A 141 -2.90 -0.90 -9.80
N TRP A 142 -2.19 0.10 -10.32
CA TRP A 142 -1.31 -0.04 -11.47
C TRP A 142 -0.22 -1.10 -11.25
N ALA A 143 0.33 -1.18 -10.04
CA ALA A 143 1.29 -2.20 -9.66
C ALA A 143 0.66 -3.60 -9.58
N LEU A 144 -0.51 -3.74 -8.94
CA LEU A 144 -1.24 -5.01 -8.83
C LEU A 144 -1.67 -5.57 -10.19
N GLU A 145 -1.96 -4.73 -11.17
CA GLU A 145 -2.25 -5.15 -12.55
C GLU A 145 -1.06 -5.84 -13.25
N ARG A 146 0.15 -5.75 -12.69
CA ARG A 146 1.41 -6.23 -13.27
C ARG A 146 2.11 -7.31 -12.44
N ILE A 147 1.53 -7.68 -11.30
CA ILE A 147 1.99 -8.74 -10.39
C ILE A 147 1.07 -9.96 -10.55
#